data_AF-A0A971YIB0-F1
#
_entry.id   AF-A0A971YIB0-F1
#
_cell.length_a   1.000
_cell.length_b   1.000
_cell.length_c   1.000
_cell.angle_alpha   90.00
_cell.angle_beta   90.00
_cell.angle_gamma   90.00
#
_symmetry.space_group_name_H-M   'P 1'
#
loop_
_entity.id
_entity.type
_entity.pdbx_description
1 polymer ?
#
loop_
_entity_poly.entity_id
_entity_poly.type
_entity_poly.pdbx_seq_one_letter_code
_entity_poly.pdbx_strand_id
1 'polypeptide(L)' 'MTFEIIKKNYDRGLWNKQMVAVAVNKGVITAEEYEQITGEPYGA' A
#
# COMPACT_ATOMS: atom_id res chain seq x y z
N MET A 1 -3.71 7.02 9.66
CA MET A 1 -2.62 6.75 8.70
C MET A 1 -3.18 7.04 7.32
N THR A 2 -2.46 7.77 6.48
CA THR A 2 -2.94 8.21 5.15
C THR A 2 -2.18 7.49 4.04
N PHE A 3 -2.68 7.60 2.81
CA PHE A 3 -2.00 7.14 1.60
C PHE A 3 -0.54 7.58 1.54
N GLU A 4 -0.25 8.87 1.80
CA GLU A 4 1.10 9.44 1.68
C GLU A 4 2.07 8.83 2.69
N ILE A 5 1.60 8.55 3.92
CA ILE A 5 2.43 7.90 4.95
C ILE A 5 2.77 6.47 4.52
N ILE A 6 1.78 5.72 4.00
CA ILE A 6 1.98 4.34 3.55
C ILE A 6 2.95 4.32 2.36
N LYS A 7 2.72 5.18 1.35
CA LYS A 7 3.59 5.30 0.19
C LYS A 7 5.03 5.63 0.61
N LYS A 8 5.22 6.64 1.46
CA LYS A 8 6.54 7.04 1.97
C LYS A 8 7.24 5.92 2.74
N ASN A 9 6.49 5.11 3.50
CA ASN A 9 7.07 3.98 4.22
C ASN A 9 7.47 2.85 3.27
N TYR A 10 6.67 2.58 2.24
CA TYR A 10 6.99 1.59 1.20
C TYR A 10 8.21 2.04 0.37
N ASP A 11 8.22 3.29 -0.11
CA ASP A 11 9.32 3.88 -0.89
C ASP A 11 10.66 3.84 -0.12
N ARG A 12 10.61 3.90 1.22
CA ARG A 12 11.77 3.81 2.11
C ARG A 12 12.17 2.36 2.46
N GLY A 13 11.43 1.37 1.96
CA GLY A 13 11.64 -0.04 2.28
C GLY A 13 11.27 -0.43 3.72
N LEU A 14 10.59 0.46 4.46
CA LEU A 14 10.13 0.19 5.83
C LEU A 14 8.91 -0.73 5.83
N TRP A 15 8.16 -0.73 4.73
CA TRP A 15 6.96 -1.55 4.54
C TRP A 15 7.14 -2.42 3.31
N ASN A 16 6.69 -3.67 3.41
CA ASN A 16 6.59 -4.58 2.28
C ASN A 16 5.17 -4.55 1.67
N LYS A 17 4.98 -5.22 0.53
CA LYS A 17 3.68 -5.27 -0.17
C LYS A 17 2.56 -5.84 0.69
N GLN A 18 2.83 -6.85 1.52
CA GLN A 18 1.83 -7.45 2.42
C GLN A 18 1.30 -6.44 3.44
N MET A 19 2.15 -5.55 3.95
CA MET A 19 1.73 -4.47 4.85
C MET A 19 0.84 -3.44 4.13
N VAL A 20 1.14 -3.12 2.88
CA VAL A 20 0.28 -2.25 2.04
C VAL A 20 -1.07 -2.94 1.78
N ALA A 21 -1.09 -4.26 1.53
CA ALA A 21 -2.31 -5.04 1.36
C ALA A 21 -3.21 -5.01 2.62
N VAL A 22 -2.61 -5.06 3.81
CA VAL A 22 -3.37 -4.89 5.07
C VAL A 22 -4.04 -3.52 5.16
N ALA A 23 -3.44 -2.48 4.58
CA ALA A 23 -4.06 -1.15 4.55
C ALA A 23 -5.30 -1.12 3.63
N VAL A 24 -5.30 -1.86 2.52
CA VAL A 24 -6.49 -2.09 1.69
C VAL A 24 -7.57 -2.81 2.49
N ASN A 25 -7.23 -3.93 3.13
CA ASN A 25 -8.18 -4.71 3.93
C ASN A 25 -8.80 -3.93 5.10
N LYS A 26 -8.08 -2.93 5.61
CA LYS A 26 -8.55 -2.02 6.67
C LYS A 26 -9.31 -0.81 6.13
N GLY A 27 -9.47 -0.67 4.81
CA GLY A 27 -10.13 0.45 4.16
C GLY A 27 -9.38 1.78 4.29
N VAL A 28 -8.07 1.74 4.53
CA VAL A 28 -7.23 2.95 4.67
C VAL A 28 -6.85 3.50 3.30
N ILE A 29 -6.67 2.61 2.32
CA ILE A 29 -6.41 2.92 0.92
C ILE A 29 -7.24 2.00 0.02
N THR A 30 -7.38 2.33 -1.25
CA THR A 30 -8.08 1.50 -2.25
C THR A 30 -7.15 0.48 -2.92
N ALA A 31 -7.72 -0.42 -3.73
CA ALA A 31 -6.95 -1.37 -4.54
C ALA A 31 -6.10 -0.65 -5.61
N GLU A 32 -6.62 0.43 -6.18
CA GLU A 32 -5.89 1.27 -7.14
C GLU A 32 -4.71 1.98 -6.46
N GLU A 33 -4.89 2.47 -5.24
CA GLU A 33 -3.81 3.08 -4.46
C GLU A 33 -2.74 2.05 -4.05
N TYR A 34 -3.11 0.81 -3.78
CA TYR A 34 -2.14 -0.28 -3.60
C TYR A 34 -1.28 -0.48 -4.86
N GLU A 35 -1.89 -0.49 -6.04
CA GLU A 35 -1.17 -0.64 -7.31
C GLU A 35 -0.24 0.55 -7.57
N GLN A 36 -0.68 1.77 -7.25
CA GLN A 36 0.17 2.97 -7.34
C GLN A 36 1.39 2.92 -6.41
N ILE A 37 1.25 2.33 -5.23
CA ILE A 37 2.35 2.20 -4.26
C ILE A 37 3.31 1.08 -4.68
N THR A 38 2.77 -0.08 -5.04
CA THR A 38 3.55 -1.32 -5.18
C THR A 38 3.99 -1.63 -6.61
N GLY A 39 3.34 -1.04 -7.61
CA GLY A 39 3.52 -1.36 -9.02
C GLY A 39 2.86 -2.67 -9.45
N GLU A 40 2.07 -3.31 -8.59
CA GLU A 40 1.40 -4.58 -8.84
C GLU A 40 -0.09 -4.51 -8.52
N PRO A 41 -0.94 -5.20 -9.30
CA PRO A 41 -2.37 -5.23 -9.02
C PRO A 41 -2.64 -5.92 -7.66
N TYR A 42 -3.63 -5.41 -6.94
CA TYR A 42 -4.02 -5.98 -5.65
C TYR A 42 -4.57 -7.40 -5.81
N GLY A 43 -3.94 -8.37 -5.13
CA GLY A 43 -4.33 -9.79 -5.18
C GLY A 43 -3.56 -10.65 -6.19
N ALA A 44 -2.54 -10.09 -6.85
CA ALA A 44 -1.60 -10.84 -7.70
C ALA A 44 -0.65 -11.75 -6.91
#